data_AF-A0A4Q6GSD7-F1
#
_entry.id   AF-A0A4Q6GSD7-F1
#
_cell.length_a   1.000
_cell.length_b   1.000
_cell.length_c   1.000
_cell.angle_alpha   90.00
_cell.angle_beta   90.00
_cell.angle_gamma   90.00
#
_symmetry.space_group_name_H-M   'P 1'
#
loop_
_entity.id
_entity.type
_entity.pdbx_description
1 polymer ?
#
loop_
_entity_poly.entity_id
_entity_poly.type
_entity_poly.pdbx_seq_one_letter_code
_entity_poly.pdbx_strand_id
1 'polypeptide(L)'
;MDDTPVVLGINRTKDASICLMHGSHLAWAIQKERLTRRKHHWSKPGDLRDHYLPRLPGLERPVDIVVECFSSGQETGSLPLYEEELGAVLTLAHGSRRARISHHLAHLYSVFHPSPFDAAAVMIIDGQG
;
A
#
# COMPACT_ATOMS: atom_id res chain seq x y z
N MET A 1 5.53 -15.06 20.62
CA MET A 1 4.81 -14.30 19.59
C MET A 1 5.87 -13.71 18.70
N ASP A 2 5.70 -13.80 17.39
CA ASP A 2 6.65 -13.22 16.43
C ASP A 2 6.49 -11.69 16.46
N ASP A 3 7.43 -10.99 17.10
CA ASP A 3 7.48 -9.51 17.21
C ASP A 3 7.85 -8.83 15.87
N THR A 4 7.90 -9.59 14.77
CA THR A 4 8.17 -9.05 13.44
C THR A 4 7.03 -8.11 13.02
N PRO A 5 7.32 -6.83 12.74
CA PRO A 5 6.28 -5.85 12.41
C PRO A 5 5.61 -6.18 11.08
N VAL A 6 4.29 -6.06 11.05
CA VAL A 6 3.46 -6.23 9.85
C VAL A 6 3.18 -4.87 9.23
N VAL A 7 3.71 -4.64 8.03
CA VAL A 7 3.57 -3.37 7.30
C VAL A 7 2.77 -3.58 6.03
N LEU A 8 1.73 -2.78 5.85
CA LEU A 8 0.87 -2.80 4.67
C LEU A 8 1.02 -1.50 3.87
N GLY A 9 1.55 -1.60 2.66
CA GLY A 9 1.59 -0.52 1.68
C GLY A 9 0.42 -0.62 0.70
N ILE A 10 -0.28 0.49 0.43
CA ILE A 10 -1.39 0.54 -0.53
C ILE A 10 -1.21 1.72 -1.49
N ASN A 11 -1.18 1.43 -2.79
CA ASN A 11 -1.23 2.44 -3.84
C ASN A 11 -2.69 2.70 -4.24
N ARG A 12 -3.20 3.89 -3.92
CA ARG A 12 -4.57 4.32 -4.20
C ARG A 12 -4.62 5.18 -5.47
N THR A 13 -4.06 4.68 -6.57
CA THR A 13 -4.01 5.41 -7.86
C THR A 13 -4.50 4.54 -9.02
N LYS A 14 -4.29 4.97 -10.27
CA LYS A 14 -4.67 4.25 -11.49
C LYS A 14 -4.12 2.82 -11.56
N ASP A 15 -2.89 2.62 -11.08
CA ASP A 15 -2.25 1.30 -11.02
C ASP A 15 -2.34 0.74 -9.59
N ALA A 16 -3.57 0.64 -9.09
CA ALA A 16 -3.87 0.23 -7.74
C ALA A 16 -3.13 -1.06 -7.39
N SER A 17 -2.45 -1.05 -6.25
CA SER A 17 -1.60 -2.16 -5.82
C SER A 17 -1.50 -2.21 -4.31
N ILE A 18 -1.04 -3.35 -3.82
CA ILE A 18 -0.85 -3.60 -2.39
C ILE A 18 0.46 -4.36 -2.17
N CYS A 19 1.13 -4.05 -1.07
CA CYS A 19 2.36 -4.68 -0.64
C CYS A 19 2.24 -5.05 0.85
N LEU A 20 2.44 -6.32 1.18
CA LEU A 20 2.48 -6.81 2.56
C LEU A 20 3.91 -7.22 2.89
N MET A 21 4.44 -6.66 3.97
CA MET A 21 5.76 -6.99 4.50
C MET A 21 5.66 -7.49 5.93
N HIS A 22 6.50 -8.47 6.27
CA HIS A 22 6.75 -8.92 7.63
C HIS A 22 8.21 -8.59 7.95
N GLY A 23 8.45 -7.48 8.66
CA GLY A 23 9.80 -6.95 8.86
C GLY A 23 10.45 -6.62 7.53
N SER A 24 11.61 -7.21 7.26
CA SER A 24 12.32 -7.08 5.98
C SER A 24 11.88 -8.08 4.91
N HIS A 25 10.95 -8.99 5.22
CA HIS A 25 10.49 -10.01 4.29
C HIS A 25 9.26 -9.54 3.50
N LEU A 26 9.35 -9.59 2.16
CA LEU A 26 8.23 -9.32 1.28
C LEU A 26 7.30 -10.54 1.23
N ALA A 27 6.11 -10.43 1.83
CA ALA A 27 5.11 -11.49 1.77
C ALA A 27 4.32 -11.42 0.45
N TRP A 28 3.87 -10.23 0.06
CA TRP A 28 3.14 -10.00 -1.19
C TRP A 28 3.46 -8.63 -1.77
N ALA A 29 3.55 -8.54 -3.10
CA ALA A 29 3.44 -7.30 -3.85
C ALA A 29 2.66 -7.58 -5.13
N ILE A 30 1.46 -7.01 -5.27
CA ILE A 30 0.60 -7.28 -6.43
C ILE A 30 -0.22 -6.07 -6.84
N GLN A 31 -0.35 -5.89 -8.16
CA GLN A 31 -1.27 -4.93 -8.75
C GLN A 31 -2.67 -5.53 -8.89
N LYS A 32 -3.70 -4.73 -8.59
CA LYS A 32 -5.11 -5.06 -8.72
C LYS A 32 -5.47 -5.61 -10.09
N GLU A 33 -4.89 -5.05 -11.15
CA GLU A 33 -5.15 -5.50 -12.52
C GLU A 33 -4.81 -6.98 -12.76
N ARG A 34 -3.85 -7.54 -12.02
CA ARG A 34 -3.50 -8.96 -12.09
C ARG A 34 -4.59 -9.85 -11.50
N LEU A 35 -5.26 -9.35 -10.46
CA LEU A 35 -6.37 -10.02 -9.77
C LEU A 35 -7.69 -9.88 -10.54
N THR A 36 -7.97 -8.69 -11.09
CA THR A 36 -9.25 -8.38 -11.73
C THR A 36 -9.25 -8.57 -13.24
N ARG A 37 -8.08 -8.80 -13.84
CA ARG A 37 -7.88 -8.92 -15.30
C ARG A 37 -8.37 -7.70 -16.10
N ARG A 38 -8.42 -6.54 -15.44
CA ARG A 38 -8.78 -5.24 -16.03
C ARG A 38 -7.54 -4.37 -16.02
N LYS A 39 -7.04 -4.02 -17.21
CA LYS A 39 -5.82 -3.22 -17.35
C LYS A 39 -6.00 -1.83 -16.72
N HIS A 40 -5.01 -1.36 -15.96
CA HIS A 40 -5.05 -0.06 -15.25
C HIS A 40 -6.30 0.12 -14.39
N HIS A 41 -6.66 -0.92 -13.63
CA HIS A 41 -7.83 -0.88 -12.78
C HIS A 41 -7.57 0.05 -11.58
N TRP A 42 -8.16 1.24 -11.66
CA TRP A 42 -8.09 2.28 -10.64
C TRP A 42 -8.50 1.78 -9.25
N SER A 43 -7.90 2.40 -8.24
CA SER A 43 -8.29 2.26 -6.84
C SER A 43 -9.70 2.79 -6.63
N LYS A 44 -10.44 2.13 -5.73
CA LYS A 44 -11.72 2.61 -5.21
C LYS A 44 -11.98 2.01 -3.83
N PRO A 45 -12.82 2.65 -3.00
CA PRO A 45 -13.32 2.01 -1.78
C PRO A 45 -13.96 0.65 -2.10
N GLY A 46 -13.70 -0.34 -1.25
CA GLY A 46 -14.13 -1.74 -1.42
C GLY A 46 -13.01 -2.66 -1.94
N ASP A 47 -11.93 -2.12 -2.49
CA ASP A 47 -10.85 -2.94 -3.06
C ASP A 47 -10.16 -3.85 -2.03
N LEU A 48 -10.01 -3.41 -0.77
CA LEU A 48 -9.43 -4.27 0.28
C LEU A 48 -10.31 -5.48 0.53
N ARG A 49 -11.61 -5.27 0.65
CA ARG A 49 -12.59 -6.33 0.92
C ARG A 49 -12.77 -7.27 -0.28
N ASP A 50 -12.95 -6.71 -1.47
CA ASP A 50 -13.44 -7.44 -2.63
C ASP A 50 -12.30 -8.10 -3.44
N HIS A 51 -11.12 -7.47 -3.43
CA HIS A 51 -10.01 -7.89 -4.28
C HIS A 51 -8.84 -8.45 -3.49
N TYR A 52 -8.40 -7.77 -2.42
CA TYR A 52 -7.17 -8.11 -1.73
C TYR A 52 -7.35 -9.18 -0.63
N LEU A 53 -8.23 -8.95 0.35
CA LEU A 53 -8.43 -9.85 1.49
C LEU A 53 -8.69 -11.32 1.08
N PRO A 54 -9.54 -11.63 0.08
CA PRO A 54 -9.81 -13.01 -0.30
C PRO A 54 -8.64 -13.72 -1.00
N ARG A 55 -7.58 -12.98 -1.38
CA ARG A 55 -6.50 -13.46 -2.27
C ARG A 55 -5.11 -13.34 -1.67
N LEU A 56 -4.95 -12.65 -0.54
CA LEU A 56 -3.66 -12.37 0.08
C LEU A 56 -3.58 -12.94 1.50
N PRO A 57 -3.16 -14.22 1.64
CA PRO A 57 -2.85 -14.81 2.94
C PRO A 57 -1.81 -13.98 3.72
N GLY A 58 -1.98 -13.86 5.02
CA GLY A 58 -1.15 -13.04 5.91
C GLY A 58 -1.79 -11.70 6.28
N LEU A 59 -2.78 -11.22 5.52
CA LEU A 59 -3.51 -9.99 5.81
C LEU A 59 -4.44 -10.13 7.04
N GLU A 60 -4.71 -11.36 7.48
CA GLU A 60 -5.44 -11.68 8.71
C GLU A 60 -4.65 -11.37 10.00
N ARG A 61 -3.33 -11.16 9.91
CA ARG A 61 -2.51 -10.77 11.06
C ARG A 61 -2.80 -9.31 11.47
N PRO A 62 -2.67 -8.96 12.75
CA PRO A 62 -2.69 -7.56 13.17
C PRO A 62 -1.65 -6.74 12.42
N VAL A 63 -2.08 -5.67 11.75
CA VAL A 63 -1.22 -4.75 11.00
C VAL A 63 -0.71 -3.64 11.91
N ASP A 64 0.62 -3.48 11.99
CA ASP A 64 1.28 -2.46 12.82
C ASP A 64 1.35 -1.11 12.13
N ILE A 65 1.61 -1.11 10.81
CA ILE A 65 1.78 0.12 10.03
C ILE A 65 1.03 0.00 8.71
N VAL A 66 0.18 1.00 8.42
CA VAL A 66 -0.44 1.17 7.10
C VAL A 66 0.18 2.40 6.43
N VAL A 67 0.70 2.22 5.22
CA VAL A 67 1.25 3.30 4.39
C VAL A 67 0.41 3.42 3.12
N GLU A 68 -0.22 4.56 2.90
CA GLU A 68 -1.01 4.82 1.70
C GLU A 68 -0.35 5.89 0.83
N CYS A 69 -0.39 5.72 -0.48
CA CYS A 69 -0.04 6.78 -1.42
C CYS A 69 -1.20 7.09 -2.36
N PHE A 70 -1.33 8.39 -2.67
CA PHE A 70 -2.38 8.96 -3.51
C PHE A 70 -1.73 9.87 -4.56
N SER A 71 -2.41 10.09 -5.68
CA SER A 71 -2.02 11.11 -6.67
C SER A 71 -2.46 12.51 -6.22
N SER A 72 -1.86 13.55 -6.83
CA SER A 72 -1.87 14.95 -6.39
C SER A 72 -3.20 15.71 -6.41
N GLY A 73 -4.38 15.09 -6.30
CA GLY A 73 -5.59 15.91 -6.08
C GLY A 73 -6.98 15.33 -6.25
N GLN A 74 -7.17 14.10 -6.76
CA GLN A 74 -8.54 13.59 -7.01
C GLN A 74 -9.11 12.68 -5.91
N GLU A 75 -8.29 12.24 -4.96
CA GLU A 75 -8.69 11.21 -3.97
C GLU A 75 -9.16 11.79 -2.62
N THR A 76 -9.01 13.11 -2.39
CA THR A 76 -9.28 13.75 -1.08
C THR A 76 -10.72 13.58 -0.61
N GLY A 77 -11.69 13.57 -1.54
CA GLY A 77 -13.11 13.38 -1.22
C GLY A 77 -13.46 11.98 -0.74
N SER A 78 -12.63 10.96 -1.05
CA SER A 78 -12.86 9.57 -0.68
C SER A 78 -12.05 9.13 0.55
N LEU A 79 -11.20 9.99 1.12
CA LEU A 79 -10.38 9.67 2.29
C LEU A 79 -11.18 9.09 3.46
N PRO A 80 -12.36 9.64 3.85
CA PRO A 80 -13.13 9.07 4.94
C PRO A 80 -13.59 7.63 4.66
N LEU A 81 -13.93 7.33 3.40
CA LEU A 81 -14.37 6.00 2.98
C LEU A 81 -13.22 4.98 3.05
N TYR A 82 -12.00 5.39 2.67
CA TYR A 82 -10.83 4.53 2.80
C TYR A 82 -10.45 4.29 4.27
N GLU A 83 -10.56 5.31 5.12
CA GLU A 83 -10.31 5.18 6.56
C GLU A 83 -11.31 4.23 7.23
N GLU A 84 -12.59 4.33 6.88
CA GLU A 84 -13.64 3.43 7.33
C GLU A 84 -13.40 1.99 6.84
N GLU A 85 -13.06 1.83 5.55
CA GLU A 85 -12.72 0.52 4.98
C GLU A 85 -11.56 -0.14 5.73
N LEU A 86 -10.47 0.59 6.02
CA LEU A 86 -9.32 0.06 6.75
C LEU A 86 -9.73 -0.48 8.13
N GLY A 87 -10.55 0.29 8.87
CA GLY A 87 -11.03 -0.13 10.20
C GLY A 87 -12.02 -1.29 10.16
N ALA A 88 -12.78 -1.42 9.07
CA ALA A 88 -13.79 -2.46 8.91
C ALA A 88 -13.25 -3.77 8.31
N VAL A 89 -12.09 -3.74 7.65
CA VAL A 89 -11.53 -4.88 6.90
C VAL A 89 -10.26 -5.43 7.55
N LEU A 90 -9.40 -4.58 8.09
CA LEU A 90 -8.12 -5.01 8.67
C LEU A 90 -8.23 -5.20 10.18
N THR A 91 -7.52 -6.21 10.69
CA THR A 91 -7.19 -6.26 12.11
C THR A 91 -5.99 -5.33 12.35
N LEU A 92 -6.18 -4.26 13.10
CA LEU A 92 -5.09 -3.32 13.41
C LEU A 92 -4.48 -3.65 14.76
N ALA A 93 -3.14 -3.64 14.84
CA ALA A 93 -2.44 -3.82 16.11
C ALA A 93 -2.70 -2.64 17.07
N HIS A 94 -2.53 -2.89 18.37
CA HIS A 94 -2.61 -1.84 19.37
C HIS A 94 -1.50 -0.80 19.13
N GLY A 95 -1.88 0.47 19.00
CA GLY A 95 -0.94 1.54 18.66
C GLY A 95 -0.49 1.52 17.19
N SER A 96 -1.26 0.88 16.30
CA SER A 96 -1.01 0.91 14.86
C SER A 96 -0.84 2.33 14.34
N ARG A 97 0.09 2.49 13.40
CA ARG A 97 0.44 3.78 12.80
C ARG A 97 -0.06 3.85 11.37
N ARG A 98 -0.41 5.05 10.95
CA ARG A 98 -0.81 5.32 9.57
C ARG A 98 0.06 6.43 9.02
N ALA A 99 0.57 6.23 7.82
CA ALA A 99 1.34 7.22 7.09
C ALA A 99 0.75 7.41 5.69
N ARG A 100 0.74 8.65 5.24
CA ARG A 100 0.41 8.99 3.85
C ARG A 100 1.63 9.62 3.23
N ILE A 101 2.02 9.12 2.07
CA ILE A 101 3.18 9.60 1.33
C ILE A 101 2.75 10.04 -0.07
N SER A 102 3.48 11.00 -0.65
CA SER A 102 3.24 11.40 -2.03
C SER A 102 3.58 10.27 -3.01
N HIS A 103 3.01 10.30 -4.21
CA HIS A 103 3.27 9.30 -5.24
C HIS A 103 4.77 9.22 -5.60
N HIS A 104 5.41 10.37 -5.81
CA HIS A 104 6.85 10.43 -6.09
C HIS A 104 7.71 9.93 -4.92
N LEU A 105 7.30 10.17 -3.66
CA LEU A 105 8.03 9.63 -2.50
C LEU A 105 7.90 8.10 -2.44
N ALA A 106 6.74 7.55 -2.81
CA ALA A 106 6.57 6.11 -2.96
C ALA A 106 7.49 5.54 -4.07
N HIS A 107 7.63 6.23 -5.20
CA HIS A 107 8.60 5.86 -6.24
C HIS A 107 10.04 5.86 -5.74
N LEU A 108 10.44 6.83 -4.93
CA LEU A 108 11.78 6.86 -4.34
C LEU A 108 12.03 5.65 -3.43
N TYR A 109 11.09 5.35 -2.53
CA TYR A 109 11.25 4.25 -1.58
C TYR A 109 11.23 2.87 -2.25
N SER A 110 10.54 2.71 -3.38
CA SER A 110 10.52 1.45 -4.12
C SER A 110 11.82 1.13 -4.85
N VAL A 111 12.71 2.12 -5.03
CA VAL A 111 14.01 1.92 -5.71
C VAL A 111 15.20 2.04 -4.76
N PHE A 112 15.14 2.93 -3.76
CA PHE A 112 16.29 3.18 -2.89
C PHE A 112 16.56 2.02 -1.92
N HIS A 113 15.56 1.58 -1.15
CA HIS A 113 15.76 0.52 -0.16
C HIS A 113 16.11 -0.86 -0.74
N PRO A 114 15.60 -1.25 -1.93
CA PRO A 114 16.06 -2.47 -2.59
C PRO A 114 17.44 -2.33 -3.25
N SER A 115 17.97 -1.11 -3.39
CA SER A 115 19.31 -0.89 -3.96
C SER A 115 20.41 -1.26 -2.97
N PRO A 116 21.64 -1.56 -3.43
CA PRO A 116 22.75 -1.90 -2.55
C PRO A 116 23.46 -0.68 -1.94
N PHE A 117 22.91 0.53 -2.10
CA PHE A 117 23.59 1.77 -1.73
C PHE A 117 23.09 2.29 -0.38
N ASP A 118 24.01 2.65 0.51
CA ASP A 118 23.68 3.30 1.79
C ASP A 118 23.28 4.78 1.62
N ALA A 119 23.66 5.40 0.50
CA ALA A 119 23.27 6.75 0.10
C ALA A 119 23.23 6.87 -1.43
N ALA A 120 22.19 7.52 -1.97
CA ALA A 120 22.03 7.73 -3.40
C ALA A 120 21.29 9.05 -3.71
N ALA A 121 21.65 9.69 -4.83
CA ALA A 121 20.79 10.68 -5.45
C ALA A 121 19.72 9.95 -6.27
N VAL A 122 18.45 10.29 -6.04
CA VAL A 122 17.31 9.66 -6.73
C VAL A 122 16.65 10.70 -7.65
N MET A 123 16.44 10.33 -8.91
CA MET A 123 15.72 11.12 -9.89
C MET A 123 14.42 10.41 -10.26
N ILE A 124 13.28 11.05 -9.99
CA ILE A 124 11.96 10.55 -10.37
C ILE A 124 11.57 11.22 -11.69
N ILE A 125 11.32 10.40 -12.72
CA ILE A 125 10.79 10.86 -14.01
C ILE A 125 9.41 10.23 -14.15
N ASP A 126 8.38 11.05 -13.97
CA ASP A 126 6.98 10.63 -13.96
C ASP A 126 6.11 11.64 -14.72
N GLY A 127 4.94 11.18 -15.18
CA GLY A 127 3.96 12.04 -15.83
C GLY A 127 3.27 12.97 -14.83
N GLN A 128 2.87 12.46 -13.66
CA GLN A 128 2.21 13.22 -12.59
C GLN A 128 2.29 12.49 -11.25
N GLY A 129 2.61 13.24 -10.18
CA GLY A 129 2.70 12.72 -8.80
C GLY A 129 1.44 12.82 -7.95
#